data_AF-A0A3D0J2K5-F1
#
_entry.id   AF-A0A3D0J2K5-F1
#
_cell.length_a   1.000
_cell.length_b   1.000
_cell.length_c   1.000
_cell.angle_alpha   90.00
_cell.angle_beta   90.00
_cell.angle_gamma   90.00
#
_symmetry.space_group_name_H-M   'P 1'
#
loop_
_entity.id
_entity.type
_entity.pdbx_description
1 polymer ?
#
loop_
_entity_poly.entity_id
_entity_poly.type
_entity_poly.pdbx_seq_one_letter_code
_entity_poly.pdbx_strand_id
1 'polypeptide(L)'
;MQPQDAGPGGRPLHRPDQLRLQAGTSGERHPFQLQRRTGRGPGRFLLPPLPQAFLCSQGEINSVGNYYYLMSLLPPLPAALGQPLGAEVTWLAAQARQNIAPADRETLEVHLLCADVANFISRESGREKFLPGGRLTLEGIDTQEGLPEVILDFLKGQADAPARPYVYDRLWEMYHARALGTAERSGNAFLKKYLPWEIQLRNALSSWRASAAGLDPAGYLVAPNQAGYSFDKLLSGLGECPGPLEAERYLDRERLKFISGCLDHDGFSLDALLGHLSQAYIFSRWQDQGKPFDLDKITFAGEVK
;
A
#
# COMPACT_ATOMS: atom_id res chain seq x y z
N MET A 1 -47.79 42.73 -2.84
CA MET A 1 -49.21 42.61 -3.24
C MET A 1 -49.31 41.48 -4.26
N GLN A 2 -49.76 40.31 -3.81
CA GLN A 2 -50.38 39.25 -4.64
C GLN A 2 -51.83 39.69 -5.02
N PRO A 3 -52.71 38.92 -5.71
CA PRO A 3 -52.62 37.52 -6.19
C PRO A 3 -53.24 37.25 -7.60
N GLN A 4 -53.16 35.99 -8.07
CA GLN A 4 -54.21 35.21 -8.77
C GLN A 4 -53.62 33.80 -9.02
N ASP A 5 -53.93 32.77 -8.24
CA ASP A 5 -55.10 31.84 -8.23
C ASP A 5 -55.25 30.91 -9.45
N ALA A 6 -55.06 29.60 -9.22
CA ALA A 6 -55.95 28.48 -9.62
C ALA A 6 -55.31 27.11 -9.29
N GLY A 7 -55.92 26.32 -8.39
CA GLY A 7 -55.70 24.86 -8.24
C GLY A 7 -56.50 24.07 -9.30
N PRO A 8 -56.98 22.81 -9.06
CA PRO A 8 -56.70 21.83 -8.00
C PRO A 8 -56.43 20.39 -8.56
N GLY A 9 -56.16 19.38 -7.71
CA GLY A 9 -56.25 17.98 -8.18
C GLY A 9 -55.70 16.87 -7.26
N GLY A 10 -56.58 16.28 -6.43
CA GLY A 10 -56.74 14.82 -6.29
C GLY A 10 -55.66 13.94 -5.66
N ARG A 11 -55.95 13.42 -4.45
CA ARG A 11 -55.36 12.21 -3.80
C ARG A 11 -55.71 10.91 -4.59
N PRO A 12 -55.41 9.64 -4.17
CA PRO A 12 -54.68 9.09 -3.00
C PRO A 12 -53.79 7.83 -3.25
N LEU A 13 -53.16 7.33 -2.16
CA LEU A 13 -52.94 5.92 -1.75
C LEU A 13 -52.40 4.86 -2.74
N HIS A 14 -51.24 4.25 -2.41
CA HIS A 14 -51.13 2.79 -2.27
C HIS A 14 -49.88 2.35 -1.49
N ARG A 15 -50.10 1.65 -0.35
CA ARG A 15 -49.19 0.65 0.25
C ARG A 15 -49.26 -0.65 -0.58
N PRO A 16 -48.21 -1.51 -0.56
CA PRO A 16 -48.10 -2.63 0.39
C PRO A 16 -46.63 -2.79 0.90
N ASP A 17 -46.27 -3.13 2.14
CA ASP A 17 -46.65 -4.19 3.09
C ASP A 17 -46.50 -5.64 2.57
N GLN A 18 -45.46 -6.32 3.09
CA GLN A 18 -45.40 -7.72 3.59
C GLN A 18 -44.32 -8.65 3.01
N LEU A 19 -43.33 -8.87 3.90
CA LEU A 19 -42.71 -10.14 4.29
C LEU A 19 -43.40 -11.43 3.81
N ARG A 20 -42.58 -12.40 3.35
CA ARG A 20 -42.85 -13.82 3.59
C ARG A 20 -41.57 -14.66 3.64
N LEU A 21 -41.27 -15.11 4.85
CA LEU A 21 -40.54 -16.35 5.16
C LEU A 21 -41.37 -17.55 4.69
N GLN A 22 -40.73 -18.57 4.13
CA GLN A 22 -41.18 -19.96 4.28
C GLN A 22 -39.99 -20.90 4.43
N ALA A 23 -40.04 -21.65 5.54
CA ALA A 23 -39.35 -22.91 5.75
C ALA A 23 -40.35 -24.06 5.50
N GLY A 24 -39.82 -25.23 5.14
CA GLY A 24 -40.46 -26.54 5.22
C GLY A 24 -39.44 -27.61 4.81
N THR A 25 -38.87 -28.41 5.73
CA THR A 25 -39.36 -29.72 6.23
C THR A 25 -39.60 -30.72 5.08
N SER A 26 -39.13 -31.97 5.03
CA SER A 26 -38.70 -32.95 6.05
C SER A 26 -38.49 -34.30 5.34
N GLY A 27 -37.74 -35.24 5.92
CA GLY A 27 -37.76 -36.68 5.58
C GLY A 27 -36.36 -37.32 5.58
N GLU A 28 -35.81 -37.77 6.71
CA GLU A 28 -36.02 -39.04 7.44
C GLU A 28 -35.11 -40.24 7.03
N ARG A 29 -34.39 -40.77 8.03
CA ARG A 29 -34.04 -42.20 8.33
C ARG A 29 -33.08 -42.95 7.37
N HIS A 30 -32.16 -43.83 7.79
CA HIS A 30 -31.50 -44.25 9.04
C HIS A 30 -30.33 -45.21 8.62
N PRO A 31 -29.58 -45.90 9.50
CA PRO A 31 -28.13 -46.10 9.42
C PRO A 31 -27.69 -47.44 8.80
N PHE A 32 -26.41 -47.53 8.41
CA PHE A 32 -25.74 -48.83 8.27
C PHE A 32 -24.41 -48.81 9.03
N GLN A 33 -24.39 -49.50 10.18
CA GLN A 33 -23.17 -50.07 10.73
C GLN A 33 -22.89 -51.39 10.02
N LEU A 34 -21.63 -51.64 9.63
CA LEU A 34 -21.11 -53.00 9.51
C LEU A 34 -19.60 -53.04 9.78
N GLN A 35 -19.32 -53.52 10.99
CA GLN A 35 -18.26 -54.43 11.44
C GLN A 35 -16.85 -54.40 10.81
N ARG A 36 -15.90 -54.33 11.74
CA ARG A 36 -14.48 -54.65 11.66
C ARG A 36 -14.21 -55.96 10.88
N ARG A 37 -13.18 -55.94 10.03
CA ARG A 37 -12.29 -57.08 9.85
C ARG A 37 -10.82 -56.63 9.74
N THR A 38 -10.02 -57.34 10.52
CA THR A 38 -8.58 -57.30 10.74
C THR A 38 -7.77 -57.74 9.51
N GLY A 39 -6.60 -57.13 9.28
CA GLY A 39 -5.60 -57.69 8.36
C GLY A 39 -4.39 -56.80 8.07
N ARG A 40 -3.28 -57.07 8.79
CA ARG A 40 -1.82 -56.88 8.50
C ARG A 40 -1.37 -55.88 7.40
N GLY A 41 -0.48 -54.96 7.78
CA GLY A 41 0.38 -54.14 6.89
C GLY A 41 1.50 -54.94 6.19
N PRO A 42 2.60 -54.33 5.67
CA PRO A 42 3.15 -53.00 5.97
C PRO A 42 3.48 -52.13 4.73
N GLY A 43 3.64 -50.82 4.94
CA GLY A 43 4.10 -49.89 3.89
C GLY A 43 3.96 -48.42 4.31
N ARG A 44 4.37 -48.07 5.55
CA ARG A 44 4.45 -46.68 5.97
C ARG A 44 5.74 -46.06 5.43
N PHE A 45 5.63 -45.23 4.40
CA PHE A 45 6.60 -44.18 4.15
C PHE A 45 6.57 -43.21 5.33
N LEU A 46 7.46 -43.43 6.30
CA LEU A 46 7.77 -42.47 7.36
C LEU A 46 8.67 -41.40 6.73
N LEU A 47 8.09 -40.24 6.40
CA LEU A 47 8.88 -39.02 6.33
C LEU A 47 9.49 -38.79 7.73
N PRO A 48 10.80 -38.50 7.85
CA PRO A 48 11.38 -38.18 9.13
C PRO A 48 10.76 -36.89 9.68
N PRO A 49 10.49 -36.79 10.99
CA PRO A 49 10.14 -35.52 11.61
C PRO A 49 11.33 -34.56 11.45
N LEU A 50 11.07 -33.36 10.92
CA LEU A 50 12.06 -32.29 10.87
C LEU A 50 12.61 -32.03 12.28
N PRO A 51 13.94 -31.94 12.47
CA PRO A 51 14.49 -31.69 13.78
C PRO A 51 14.08 -30.28 14.27
N GLN A 52 13.45 -30.25 15.45
CA GLN A 52 13.20 -29.07 16.28
C GLN A 52 14.51 -28.49 16.86
N ALA A 53 15.48 -28.22 16.00
CA ALA A 53 16.77 -27.63 16.37
C ALA A 53 17.11 -26.49 15.41
N PHE A 54 16.30 -25.44 15.44
CA PHE A 54 16.64 -24.10 14.93
C PHE A 54 16.09 -23.06 15.91
N LEU A 55 16.51 -23.19 17.17
CA LEU A 55 16.32 -22.15 18.19
C LEU A 55 17.69 -21.88 18.81
N CYS A 56 18.17 -20.65 18.58
CA CYS A 56 19.22 -19.96 19.34
C CYS A 56 20.55 -20.69 19.57
N SER A 57 21.54 -20.42 18.72
CA SER A 57 22.88 -20.16 19.22
C SER A 57 23.10 -18.65 19.27
N GLN A 58 23.16 -18.08 20.47
CA GLN A 58 23.77 -16.77 20.67
C GLN A 58 25.26 -16.88 20.32
N GLY A 59 25.62 -16.24 19.23
CA GLY A 59 26.99 -16.03 18.78
C GLY A 59 26.92 -14.96 17.70
N GLU A 60 27.78 -13.96 17.78
CA GLU A 60 27.97 -12.93 16.76
C GLU A 60 28.36 -13.61 15.43
N ILE A 61 27.35 -14.00 14.67
CA ILE A 61 27.46 -14.40 13.28
C ILE A 61 26.90 -13.21 12.51
N ASN A 62 27.77 -12.45 11.86
CA ASN A 62 27.40 -11.47 10.84
C ASN A 62 26.29 -12.09 9.97
N SER A 63 25.11 -11.46 9.96
CA SER A 63 23.83 -12.10 9.62
C SER A 63 23.86 -12.73 8.23
N VAL A 64 23.87 -14.06 8.18
CA VAL A 64 23.64 -14.82 6.96
C VAL A 64 22.12 -14.96 6.79
N GLY A 65 21.53 -14.14 5.91
CA GLY A 65 20.18 -14.24 5.35
C GLY A 65 19.03 -14.61 6.32
N ASN A 66 18.47 -13.65 7.05
CA ASN A 66 17.38 -13.95 8.00
C ASN A 66 16.04 -14.36 7.34
N TYR A 67 15.90 -14.25 6.02
CA TYR A 67 14.62 -14.39 5.31
C TYR A 67 14.63 -15.39 4.14
N TYR A 68 15.48 -16.43 4.18
CA TYR A 68 15.56 -17.47 3.13
C TYR A 68 14.21 -18.00 2.65
N TYR A 69 13.38 -18.46 3.59
CA TYR A 69 12.05 -19.02 3.29
C TYR A 69 11.16 -17.98 2.60
N LEU A 70 11.04 -16.79 3.21
CA LEU A 70 10.19 -15.73 2.70
C LEU A 70 10.64 -15.29 1.30
N MET A 71 11.91 -14.97 1.11
CA MET A 71 12.41 -14.48 -0.18
C MET A 71 12.36 -15.56 -1.28
N SER A 72 12.40 -16.84 -0.93
CA SER A 72 12.20 -17.94 -1.88
C SER A 72 10.72 -18.19 -2.21
N LEU A 73 9.80 -17.74 -1.35
CA LEU A 73 8.35 -17.81 -1.56
C LEU A 73 7.84 -16.66 -2.45
N LEU A 74 8.49 -15.50 -2.41
CA LEU A 74 8.06 -14.33 -3.19
C LEU A 74 8.30 -14.57 -4.69
N PRO A 75 7.31 -14.27 -5.56
CA PRO A 75 7.48 -14.41 -7.00
C PRO A 75 8.53 -13.41 -7.52
N PRO A 76 9.25 -13.73 -8.60
CA PRO A 76 10.16 -12.79 -9.22
C PRO A 76 9.40 -11.56 -9.74
N LEU A 77 10.06 -10.40 -9.67
CA LEU A 77 9.52 -9.17 -10.24
C LEU A 77 9.60 -9.18 -11.77
N PRO A 78 8.67 -8.51 -12.48
CA PRO A 78 8.70 -8.45 -13.93
C PRO A 78 9.94 -7.73 -14.47
N ALA A 79 10.32 -8.06 -15.71
CA ALA A 79 11.48 -7.43 -16.36
C ALA A 79 11.19 -6.00 -16.85
N ALA A 80 9.92 -5.65 -17.06
CA ALA A 80 9.52 -4.35 -17.60
C ALA A 80 8.20 -3.84 -17.00
N LEU A 81 8.09 -2.51 -16.87
CA LEU A 81 6.84 -1.84 -16.49
C LEU A 81 5.72 -2.16 -17.49
N GLY A 82 4.56 -2.55 -16.97
CA GLY A 82 3.38 -2.94 -17.73
C GLY A 82 3.16 -4.47 -17.81
N GLN A 83 4.15 -5.26 -17.40
CA GLN A 83 3.97 -6.71 -17.24
C GLN A 83 3.26 -7.02 -15.92
N PRO A 84 2.42 -8.08 -15.88
CA PRO A 84 1.69 -8.45 -14.67
C PRO A 84 2.64 -8.95 -13.58
N LEU A 85 2.32 -8.63 -12.33
CA LEU A 85 3.01 -9.22 -11.18
C LEU A 85 2.64 -10.70 -11.01
N GLY A 86 3.59 -11.50 -10.50
CA GLY A 86 3.32 -12.89 -10.14
C GLY A 86 2.39 -13.04 -8.93
N ALA A 87 2.23 -12.00 -8.11
CA ALA A 87 1.26 -11.92 -7.02
C ALA A 87 0.89 -10.46 -6.72
N GLU A 88 -0.31 -10.26 -6.18
CA GLU A 88 -0.79 -8.95 -5.74
C GLU A 88 0.03 -8.41 -4.56
N VAL A 89 0.23 -7.09 -4.52
CA VAL A 89 1.02 -6.44 -3.46
C VAL A 89 0.41 -6.65 -2.07
N THR A 90 -0.92 -6.74 -1.96
CA THR A 90 -1.59 -7.09 -0.70
C THR A 90 -1.18 -8.47 -0.20
N TRP A 91 -1.01 -9.44 -1.11
CA TRP A 91 -0.53 -10.77 -0.75
C TRP A 91 0.95 -10.73 -0.36
N LEU A 92 1.80 -10.02 -1.11
CA LEU A 92 3.22 -9.86 -0.78
C LEU A 92 3.41 -9.26 0.62
N ALA A 93 2.67 -8.19 0.93
CA ALA A 93 2.70 -7.54 2.24
C ALA A 93 2.19 -8.48 3.35
N ALA A 94 1.16 -9.29 3.08
CA ALA A 94 0.67 -10.28 4.04
C ALA A 94 1.71 -11.36 4.32
N GLN A 95 2.40 -11.87 3.29
CA GLN A 95 3.49 -12.85 3.46
C GLN A 95 4.65 -12.26 4.25
N ALA A 96 5.03 -11.01 3.98
CA ALA A 96 6.05 -10.32 4.75
C ALA A 96 5.66 -10.23 6.24
N ARG A 97 4.44 -9.78 6.56
CA ARG A 97 3.98 -9.66 7.95
C ARG A 97 3.91 -11.00 8.70
N GLN A 98 3.53 -12.07 8.00
CA GLN A 98 3.41 -13.41 8.58
C GLN A 98 4.76 -14.06 8.89
N ASN A 99 5.79 -13.75 8.10
CA ASN A 99 7.08 -14.45 8.15
C ASN A 99 8.25 -13.58 8.65
N ILE A 100 8.02 -12.31 8.95
CA ILE A 100 9.07 -11.42 9.45
C ILE A 100 9.44 -11.72 10.91
N ALA A 101 10.72 -11.57 11.26
CA ALA A 101 11.17 -11.68 12.64
C ALA A 101 10.53 -10.58 13.50
N PRO A 102 10.20 -10.84 14.78
CA PRO A 102 9.61 -9.82 15.66
C PRO A 102 10.44 -8.54 15.78
N ALA A 103 11.77 -8.64 15.74
CA ALA A 103 12.69 -7.50 15.81
C ALA A 103 12.58 -6.56 14.60
N ASP A 104 12.22 -7.08 13.42
CA ASP A 104 12.18 -6.32 12.17
C ASP A 104 10.76 -5.84 11.82
N ARG A 105 9.77 -6.20 12.63
CA ARG A 105 8.35 -5.88 12.40
C ARG A 105 8.11 -4.37 12.34
N GLU A 106 8.73 -3.59 13.22
CA GLU A 106 8.58 -2.12 13.21
C GLU A 106 9.07 -1.53 11.87
N THR A 107 10.21 -1.99 11.39
CA THR A 107 10.84 -1.56 10.14
C THR A 107 9.97 -1.88 8.92
N LEU A 108 9.37 -3.07 8.87
CA LEU A 108 8.42 -3.42 7.82
C LEU A 108 7.15 -2.56 7.88
N GLU A 109 6.56 -2.40 9.07
CA GLU A 109 5.30 -1.66 9.19
C GLU A 109 5.47 -0.17 8.88
N VAL A 110 6.59 0.45 9.27
CA VAL A 110 6.85 1.85 8.90
C VAL A 110 7.09 2.02 7.40
N HIS A 111 7.64 1.00 6.74
CA HIS A 111 7.79 1.00 5.28
C HIS A 111 6.41 0.96 4.59
N LEU A 112 5.53 0.05 5.02
CA LEU A 112 4.18 -0.12 4.47
C LEU A 112 3.22 1.03 4.85
N LEU A 113 3.48 1.75 5.94
CA LEU A 113 2.70 2.91 6.41
C LEU A 113 2.60 4.03 5.36
N CYS A 114 3.53 4.12 4.40
CA CYS A 114 3.44 5.05 3.28
C CYS A 114 2.13 4.88 2.48
N ALA A 115 1.70 3.63 2.29
CA ALA A 115 0.45 3.33 1.58
C ALA A 115 -0.76 3.82 2.36
N ASP A 116 -0.80 3.62 3.68
CA ASP A 116 -1.89 4.07 4.54
C ASP A 116 -2.01 5.61 4.56
N VAL A 117 -0.88 6.31 4.68
CA VAL A 117 -0.84 7.78 4.60
C VAL A 117 -1.37 8.26 3.25
N ALA A 118 -0.91 7.66 2.15
CA ALA A 118 -1.38 8.01 0.81
C ALA A 118 -2.87 7.71 0.61
N ASN A 119 -3.37 6.59 1.15
CA ASN A 119 -4.77 6.19 1.05
C ASN A 119 -5.69 7.13 1.81
N PHE A 120 -5.30 7.50 3.03
CA PHE A 120 -6.01 8.48 3.83
C PHE A 120 -6.13 9.82 3.07
N ILE A 121 -5.00 10.35 2.58
CA ILE A 121 -4.98 11.60 1.82
C ILE A 121 -5.82 11.50 0.54
N SER A 122 -5.74 10.37 -0.16
CA SER A 122 -6.51 10.11 -1.38
C SER A 122 -8.01 10.17 -1.08
N ARG A 123 -8.46 9.45 -0.04
CA ARG A 123 -9.86 9.39 0.38
C ARG A 123 -10.39 10.76 0.80
N GLU A 124 -9.65 11.46 1.65
CA GLU A 124 -10.03 12.81 2.13
C GLU A 124 -10.04 13.85 1.00
N SER A 125 -9.24 13.65 -0.05
CA SER A 125 -9.22 14.51 -1.23
C SER A 125 -10.27 14.13 -2.29
N GLY A 126 -11.17 13.18 -1.98
CA GLY A 126 -12.19 12.71 -2.92
C GLY A 126 -11.65 11.91 -4.10
N ARG A 127 -10.46 11.32 -3.98
CA ARG A 127 -9.84 10.50 -5.02
C ARG A 127 -10.12 9.02 -4.77
N GLU A 128 -10.35 8.27 -5.84
CA GLU A 128 -10.66 6.84 -5.77
C GLU A 128 -9.40 5.94 -5.76
N LYS A 129 -8.21 6.54 -5.84
CA LYS A 129 -6.97 5.77 -5.87
C LYS A 129 -6.68 5.15 -4.49
N PHE A 130 -6.51 3.84 -4.46
CA PHE A 130 -6.15 3.10 -3.25
C PHE A 130 -4.90 2.26 -3.49
N LEU A 131 -3.85 2.50 -2.71
CA LEU A 131 -2.61 1.75 -2.72
C LEU A 131 -2.73 0.47 -1.88
N PRO A 132 -2.27 -0.68 -2.39
CA PRO A 132 -2.33 -1.95 -1.66
C PRO A 132 -1.31 -2.04 -0.51
N GLY A 133 -1.35 -3.14 0.24
CA GLY A 133 -0.29 -3.54 1.20
C GLY A 133 -0.21 -2.76 2.52
N GLY A 134 -0.87 -1.61 2.65
CA GLY A 134 -1.14 -0.93 3.91
C GLY A 134 -2.03 -1.77 4.85
N ARG A 135 -2.31 -1.24 6.05
CA ARG A 135 -3.27 -1.84 7.01
C ARG A 135 -4.67 -1.26 6.92
N LEU A 136 -4.79 -0.04 6.40
CA LEU A 136 -6.07 0.63 6.28
C LEU A 136 -6.94 -0.05 5.23
N THR A 137 -8.24 -0.06 5.52
CA THR A 137 -9.30 -0.36 4.54
C THR A 137 -10.06 0.93 4.25
N LEU A 138 -10.81 0.96 3.15
CA LEU A 138 -11.69 2.10 2.84
C LEU A 138 -12.73 2.33 3.95
N GLU A 139 -13.34 1.25 4.43
CA GLU A 139 -14.29 1.29 5.54
C GLU A 139 -13.64 1.86 6.81
N GLY A 140 -12.44 1.44 7.17
CA GLY A 140 -11.74 1.96 8.35
C GLY A 140 -11.37 3.45 8.24
N ILE A 141 -11.12 3.97 7.04
CA ILE A 141 -10.95 5.42 6.85
C ILE A 141 -12.27 6.15 7.09
N ASP A 142 -13.37 5.65 6.52
CA ASP A 142 -14.69 6.28 6.61
C ASP A 142 -15.26 6.25 8.03
N THR A 143 -15.07 5.14 8.76
CA THR A 143 -15.48 5.00 10.16
C THR A 143 -14.46 5.57 11.15
N GLN A 144 -13.30 6.00 10.65
CA GLN A 144 -12.12 6.39 11.45
C GLN A 144 -11.65 5.29 12.42
N GLU A 145 -11.91 4.02 12.09
CA GLU A 145 -11.51 2.86 12.87
C GLU A 145 -10.14 2.32 12.41
N GLY A 146 -9.28 1.97 13.37
CA GLY A 146 -7.98 1.36 13.07
C GLY A 146 -6.97 2.31 12.41
N LEU A 147 -7.20 3.63 12.48
CA LEU A 147 -6.27 4.63 11.95
C LEU A 147 -4.87 4.49 12.59
N PRO A 148 -3.79 4.45 11.79
CA PRO A 148 -2.43 4.55 12.29
C PRO A 148 -2.25 5.78 13.18
N GLU A 149 -1.45 5.62 14.23
CA GLU A 149 -1.13 6.68 15.21
C GLU A 149 -0.68 7.99 14.54
N VAL A 150 0.11 7.92 13.47
CA VAL A 150 0.54 9.11 12.72
C VAL A 150 -0.63 9.92 12.14
N ILE A 151 -1.71 9.26 11.72
CA ILE A 151 -2.92 9.90 11.20
C ILE A 151 -3.76 10.43 12.36
N LEU A 152 -3.89 9.67 13.45
CA LEU A 152 -4.59 10.10 14.65
C LEU A 152 -3.97 11.37 15.24
N ASP A 153 -2.64 11.44 15.32
CA ASP A 153 -1.93 12.60 15.83
C ASP A 153 -2.04 13.80 14.89
N PHE A 154 -2.07 13.56 13.58
CA PHE A 154 -2.32 14.61 12.59
C PHE A 154 -3.72 15.22 12.77
N LEU A 155 -4.76 14.39 12.92
CA LEU A 155 -6.13 14.83 13.13
C LEU A 155 -6.28 15.62 14.44
N LYS A 156 -5.70 15.12 15.55
CA LYS A 156 -5.72 15.82 16.85
C LYS A 156 -5.03 17.18 16.79
N GLY A 157 -3.91 17.26 16.08
CA GLY A 157 -3.10 18.47 16.00
C GLY A 157 -3.56 19.48 14.95
N GLN A 158 -4.60 19.20 14.18
CA GLN A 158 -4.96 20.00 13.00
C GLN A 158 -5.44 21.42 13.35
N ALA A 159 -6.17 21.58 14.47
CA ALA A 159 -6.70 22.87 14.90
C ALA A 159 -5.60 23.90 15.22
N ASP A 160 -4.46 23.44 15.74
CA ASP A 160 -3.33 24.29 16.13
C ASP A 160 -2.22 24.34 15.05
N ALA A 161 -2.48 23.79 13.86
CA ALA A 161 -1.50 23.71 12.79
C ALA A 161 -1.20 25.09 12.19
N PRO A 162 0.06 25.42 11.87
CA PRO A 162 0.35 26.57 11.03
C PRO A 162 -0.30 26.38 9.65
N ALA A 163 -0.83 27.47 9.09
CA ALA A 163 -1.42 27.47 7.77
C ALA A 163 -0.38 27.06 6.71
N ARG A 164 -0.75 26.15 5.82
CA ARG A 164 0.07 25.70 4.68
C ARG A 164 -0.75 25.68 3.40
N PRO A 165 -0.11 25.86 2.22
CA PRO A 165 -0.80 25.71 0.93
C PRO A 165 -1.45 24.34 0.75
N TYR A 166 -0.81 23.28 1.27
CA TYR A 166 -1.36 21.92 1.26
C TYR A 166 -1.29 21.31 2.66
N VAL A 167 -2.45 21.09 3.27
CA VAL A 167 -2.57 20.66 4.68
C VAL A 167 -1.90 19.31 4.96
N TYR A 168 -1.89 18.41 3.97
CA TYR A 168 -1.34 17.06 4.12
C TYR A 168 0.18 16.99 4.01
N ASP A 169 0.87 18.09 3.67
CA ASP A 169 2.34 18.15 3.75
C ASP A 169 2.82 17.86 5.17
N ARG A 170 2.07 18.34 6.18
CA ARG A 170 2.35 18.03 7.59
C ARG A 170 2.22 16.53 7.89
N LEU A 171 1.22 15.86 7.34
CA LEU A 171 1.06 14.42 7.54
C LEU A 171 2.23 13.65 6.91
N TRP A 172 2.70 14.06 5.74
CA TRP A 172 3.91 13.52 5.13
C TRP A 172 5.15 13.77 6.00
N GLU A 173 5.32 14.96 6.57
CA GLU A 173 6.43 15.25 7.49
C GLU A 173 6.41 14.34 8.72
N MET A 174 5.24 14.13 9.33
CA MET A 174 5.07 13.24 10.49
C MET A 174 5.42 11.80 10.13
N TYR A 175 4.98 11.32 8.97
CA TYR A 175 5.36 10.02 8.44
C TYR A 175 6.88 9.92 8.21
N HIS A 176 7.48 10.89 7.53
CA HIS A 176 8.91 10.88 7.22
C HIS A 176 9.77 10.94 8.48
N ALA A 177 9.39 11.74 9.47
CA ALA A 177 10.07 11.78 10.76
C ALA A 177 10.05 10.42 11.46
N ARG A 178 8.89 9.74 11.47
CA ARG A 178 8.77 8.37 12.01
C ARG A 178 9.62 7.38 11.23
N ALA A 179 9.54 7.39 9.90
CA ALA A 179 10.24 6.46 9.02
C ALA A 179 11.77 6.61 9.12
N LEU A 180 12.28 7.85 9.08
CA LEU A 180 13.70 8.14 9.27
C LEU A 180 14.17 7.73 10.66
N GLY A 181 13.39 8.03 11.71
CA GLY A 181 13.70 7.60 13.08
C GLY A 181 13.78 6.07 13.22
N THR A 182 12.85 5.32 12.61
CA THR A 182 12.88 3.86 12.60
C THR A 182 14.05 3.32 11.76
N ALA A 183 14.40 3.96 10.65
CA ALA A 183 15.57 3.58 9.85
C ALA A 183 16.87 3.74 10.65
N GLU A 184 17.02 4.82 11.42
CA GLU A 184 18.18 5.02 12.29
C GLU A 184 18.23 4.02 13.46
N ARG A 185 17.10 3.77 14.13
CA ARG A 185 17.05 2.81 15.26
C ARG A 185 17.30 1.37 14.84
N SER A 186 16.73 0.95 13.69
CA SER A 186 16.89 -0.41 13.18
C SER A 186 18.24 -0.64 12.48
N GLY A 187 18.93 0.44 12.10
CA GLY A 187 20.16 0.36 11.30
C GLY A 187 19.92 -0.17 9.88
N ASN A 188 18.67 -0.22 9.41
CA ASN A 188 18.34 -0.79 8.11
C ASN A 188 18.96 0.03 6.95
N ALA A 189 19.87 -0.59 6.20
CA ALA A 189 20.66 0.11 5.20
C ALA A 189 19.81 0.57 4.00
N PHE A 190 18.81 -0.24 3.60
CA PHE A 190 17.88 0.13 2.54
C PHE A 190 17.13 1.41 2.87
N LEU A 191 16.45 1.48 4.01
CA LEU A 191 15.65 2.65 4.41
C LEU A 191 16.52 3.90 4.63
N LYS A 192 17.71 3.74 5.20
CA LYS A 192 18.66 4.86 5.40
C LYS A 192 19.12 5.48 4.08
N LYS A 193 19.19 4.71 3.00
CA LYS A 193 19.50 5.22 1.64
C LYS A 193 18.24 5.71 0.92
N TYR A 194 17.17 4.93 0.96
CA TYR A 194 15.95 5.14 0.18
C TYR A 194 15.10 6.32 0.65
N LEU A 195 14.87 6.46 1.96
CA LEU A 195 13.97 7.49 2.48
C LEU A 195 14.50 8.91 2.21
N PRO A 196 15.77 9.26 2.50
CA PRO A 196 16.27 10.61 2.18
C PRO A 196 16.22 10.91 0.67
N TRP A 197 16.48 9.92 -0.17
CA TRP A 197 16.40 10.08 -1.62
C TRP A 197 14.98 10.36 -2.11
N GLU A 198 13.98 9.58 -1.68
CA GLU A 198 12.58 9.77 -2.09
C GLU A 198 12.00 11.09 -1.56
N ILE A 199 12.38 11.51 -0.33
CA ILE A 199 12.00 12.83 0.22
C ILE A 199 12.58 13.95 -0.64
N GLN A 200 13.87 13.91 -0.95
CA GLN A 200 14.52 14.95 -1.76
C GLN A 200 13.98 14.97 -3.19
N LEU A 201 13.65 13.80 -3.77
CA LEU A 201 12.98 13.73 -5.07
C LEU A 201 11.62 14.42 -5.05
N ARG A 202 10.80 14.18 -4.01
CA ARG A 202 9.50 14.83 -3.84
C ARG A 202 9.62 16.34 -3.72
N ASN A 203 10.60 16.83 -2.96
CA ASN A 203 10.88 18.26 -2.81
C ASN A 203 11.36 18.89 -4.13
N ALA A 204 12.22 18.19 -4.88
CA ALA A 204 12.68 18.64 -6.19
C ALA A 204 11.52 18.75 -7.19
N LEU A 205 10.65 17.75 -7.25
CA LEU A 205 9.46 17.75 -8.11
C LEU A 205 8.45 18.83 -7.70
N SER A 206 8.23 19.02 -6.39
CA SER A 206 7.32 20.05 -5.89
C SER A 206 7.84 21.45 -6.19
N SER A 207 9.15 21.68 -6.00
CA SER A 207 9.79 22.94 -6.35
C SER A 207 9.72 23.24 -7.85
N TRP A 208 9.99 22.23 -8.68
CA TRP A 208 9.91 22.35 -10.13
C TRP A 208 8.49 22.72 -10.59
N ARG A 209 7.46 22.06 -10.05
CA ARG A 209 6.05 22.35 -10.34
C ARG A 209 5.60 23.72 -9.82
N ALA A 210 5.98 24.08 -8.60
CA ALA A 210 5.66 25.38 -8.01
C ALA A 210 6.29 26.53 -8.83
N SER A 211 7.56 26.38 -9.21
CA SER A 211 8.27 27.35 -10.05
C SER A 211 7.60 27.50 -11.43
N ALA A 212 7.22 26.39 -12.07
CA ALA A 212 6.49 26.41 -13.33
C ALA A 212 5.10 27.08 -13.23
N ALA A 213 4.48 27.04 -12.05
CA ALA A 213 3.21 27.69 -11.76
C ALA A 213 3.35 29.15 -11.25
N GLY A 214 4.57 29.68 -11.13
CA GLY A 214 4.82 31.01 -10.55
C GLY A 214 4.53 31.12 -9.05
N LEU A 215 4.52 29.99 -8.33
CA LEU A 215 4.31 29.90 -6.89
C LEU A 215 5.66 29.85 -6.15
N ASP A 216 5.67 30.25 -4.88
CA ASP A 216 6.85 30.13 -4.02
C ASP A 216 7.14 28.65 -3.68
N PRO A 217 8.26 28.07 -4.13
CA PRO A 217 8.62 26.68 -3.84
C PRO A 217 8.74 26.36 -2.35
N ALA A 218 9.17 27.32 -1.53
CA ALA A 218 9.46 27.09 -0.12
C ALA A 218 8.22 26.64 0.67
N GLY A 219 7.03 27.07 0.25
CA GLY A 219 5.75 26.72 0.87
C GLY A 219 5.31 25.26 0.65
N TYR A 220 5.97 24.50 -0.24
CA TYR A 220 5.60 23.14 -0.62
C TYR A 220 6.67 22.09 -0.25
N LEU A 221 7.71 22.49 0.47
CA LEU A 221 8.77 21.58 0.88
C LEU A 221 8.35 20.77 2.10
N VAL A 222 8.65 19.47 2.06
CA VAL A 222 8.42 18.51 3.14
C VAL A 222 9.77 18.06 3.67
N ALA A 223 10.06 18.31 4.95
CA ALA A 223 11.35 17.99 5.58
C ALA A 223 12.58 18.50 4.76
N PRO A 224 12.72 19.83 4.57
CA PRO A 224 13.70 20.42 3.63
C PRO A 224 15.18 20.22 4.01
N ASN A 225 15.48 19.86 5.25
CA ASN A 225 16.85 19.76 5.77
C ASN A 225 17.59 18.46 5.35
N GLN A 226 17.06 17.72 4.38
CA GLN A 226 17.71 16.54 3.81
C GLN A 226 18.64 16.98 2.68
N ALA A 227 19.96 16.85 2.86
CA ALA A 227 20.95 17.13 1.83
C ALA A 227 21.53 15.82 1.26
N GLY A 228 22.08 15.86 0.05
CA GLY A 228 22.94 14.79 -0.47
C GLY A 228 22.63 14.28 -1.88
N TYR A 229 21.48 14.63 -2.47
CA TYR A 229 21.13 14.23 -3.84
C TYR A 229 20.85 15.44 -4.73
N SER A 230 21.34 15.40 -5.97
CA SER A 230 20.96 16.33 -7.04
C SER A 230 20.05 15.60 -8.02
N PHE A 231 19.00 16.29 -8.45
CA PHE A 231 18.00 15.79 -9.40
C PHE A 231 18.02 16.55 -10.73
N ASP A 232 19.01 17.41 -10.99
CA ASP A 232 19.05 18.28 -12.17
C ASP A 232 18.90 17.48 -13.46
N LYS A 233 19.67 16.40 -13.60
CA LYS A 233 19.59 15.49 -14.76
C LYS A 233 18.22 14.82 -14.91
N LEU A 234 17.62 14.41 -13.79
CA LEU A 234 16.30 13.76 -13.78
C LEU A 234 15.22 14.77 -14.18
N LEU A 235 15.27 15.99 -13.66
CA LEU A 235 14.32 17.06 -13.98
C LEU A 235 14.45 17.51 -15.45
N SER A 236 15.67 17.62 -15.98
CA SER A 236 15.88 17.88 -17.41
C SER A 236 15.25 16.78 -18.28
N GLY A 237 15.50 15.50 -17.95
CA GLY A 237 14.91 14.37 -18.67
C GLY A 237 13.38 14.33 -18.59
N LEU A 238 12.78 14.74 -17.45
CA LEU A 238 11.33 14.89 -17.33
C LEU A 238 10.77 15.97 -18.25
N GLY A 239 11.48 17.09 -18.41
CA GLY A 239 11.07 18.18 -19.29
C GLY A 239 11.10 17.81 -20.79
N GLU A 240 11.90 16.80 -21.16
CA GLU A 240 12.01 16.31 -22.54
C GLU A 240 11.00 15.21 -22.89
N CYS A 241 10.24 14.70 -21.90
CA CYS A 241 9.28 13.63 -22.14
C CYS A 241 8.09 14.11 -23.00
N PRO A 242 7.64 13.30 -23.99
CA PRO A 242 6.62 13.73 -24.96
C PRO A 242 5.21 13.88 -24.36
N GLY A 243 4.98 13.37 -23.16
CA GLY A 243 3.69 13.46 -22.50
C GLY A 243 3.74 13.03 -21.03
N PRO A 244 2.67 13.31 -20.26
CA PRO A 244 2.63 13.08 -18.82
C PRO A 244 2.77 11.60 -18.45
N LEU A 245 2.22 10.69 -19.26
CA LEU A 245 2.37 9.25 -19.01
C LEU A 245 3.83 8.81 -19.14
N GLU A 246 4.54 9.28 -20.16
CA GLU A 246 5.95 8.92 -20.36
C GLU A 246 6.87 9.59 -19.34
N ALA A 247 6.51 10.78 -18.87
CA ALA A 247 7.19 11.44 -17.76
C ALA A 247 7.06 10.61 -16.46
N GLU A 248 5.86 10.13 -16.12
CA GLU A 248 5.65 9.25 -14.97
C GLU A 248 6.39 7.91 -15.14
N ARG A 249 6.41 7.36 -16.35
CA ARG A 249 7.15 6.11 -16.66
C ARG A 249 8.65 6.30 -16.51
N TYR A 250 9.19 7.43 -16.97
CA TYR A 250 10.58 7.79 -16.80
C TYR A 250 10.93 7.92 -15.31
N LEU A 251 10.11 8.64 -14.55
CA LEU A 251 10.29 8.82 -13.11
C LEU A 251 10.34 7.48 -12.36
N ASP A 252 9.43 6.56 -12.69
CA ASP A 252 9.39 5.24 -12.06
C ASP A 252 10.55 4.34 -12.46
N ARG A 253 11.08 4.48 -13.68
CA ARG A 253 12.33 3.81 -14.07
C ARG A 253 13.50 4.29 -13.23
N GLU A 254 13.61 5.60 -12.98
CA GLU A 254 14.66 6.14 -12.11
C GLU A 254 14.49 5.67 -10.66
N ARG A 255 13.26 5.58 -10.14
CA ARG A 255 12.99 4.96 -8.83
C ARG A 255 13.43 3.51 -8.78
N LEU A 256 13.08 2.70 -9.78
CA LEU A 256 13.49 1.29 -9.85
C LEU A 256 15.02 1.15 -9.89
N LYS A 257 15.72 1.99 -10.67
CA LYS A 257 17.18 2.02 -10.71
C LYS A 257 17.78 2.34 -9.34
N PHE A 258 17.25 3.36 -8.66
CA PHE A 258 17.75 3.75 -7.35
C PHE A 258 17.50 2.67 -6.30
N ILE A 259 16.29 2.10 -6.25
CA ILE A 259 15.96 0.99 -5.35
C ILE A 259 16.90 -0.18 -5.58
N SER A 260 17.11 -0.62 -6.83
CA SER A 260 18.05 -1.69 -7.17
C SER A 260 19.48 -1.37 -6.73
N GLY A 261 19.92 -0.11 -6.84
CA GLY A 261 21.23 0.34 -6.37
C GLY A 261 21.38 0.41 -4.85
N CYS A 262 20.27 0.36 -4.09
CA CYS A 262 20.30 0.28 -2.63
C CYS A 262 20.51 -1.14 -2.11
N LEU A 263 20.23 -2.16 -2.93
CA LEU A 263 20.28 -3.56 -2.52
C LEU A 263 21.71 -4.09 -2.60
N ASP A 264 22.17 -4.66 -1.49
CA ASP A 264 23.47 -5.31 -1.41
C ASP A 264 23.38 -6.75 -1.98
N HIS A 265 24.46 -7.52 -1.86
CA HIS A 265 24.54 -8.88 -2.40
C HIS A 265 23.70 -9.93 -1.63
N ASP A 266 23.24 -9.62 -0.42
CA ASP A 266 22.41 -10.54 0.36
C ASP A 266 20.92 -10.42 -0.03
N GLY A 267 20.51 -11.28 -0.97
CA GLY A 267 19.12 -11.42 -1.42
C GLY A 267 18.14 -11.97 -0.38
N PHE A 268 18.61 -12.33 0.81
CA PHE A 268 17.81 -12.90 1.91
C PHE A 268 17.77 -11.98 3.14
N SER A 269 18.22 -10.74 2.99
CA SER A 269 18.22 -9.71 4.02
C SER A 269 16.86 -9.00 4.14
N LEU A 270 16.68 -8.25 5.23
CA LEU A 270 15.55 -7.32 5.35
C LEU A 270 15.59 -6.25 4.25
N ASP A 271 16.78 -5.80 3.87
CA ASP A 271 16.98 -4.83 2.79
C ASP A 271 16.43 -5.36 1.47
N ALA A 272 16.73 -6.63 1.13
CA ALA A 272 16.19 -7.29 -0.05
C ALA A 272 14.66 -7.40 -0.02
N LEU A 273 14.08 -7.70 1.14
CA LEU A 273 12.62 -7.75 1.32
C LEU A 273 11.96 -6.38 1.10
N LEU A 274 12.48 -5.32 1.74
CA LEU A 274 11.93 -3.97 1.62
C LEU A 274 12.12 -3.41 0.20
N GLY A 275 13.27 -3.70 -0.42
CA GLY A 275 13.53 -3.41 -1.82
C GLY A 275 12.53 -4.09 -2.75
N HIS A 276 12.32 -5.39 -2.56
CA HIS A 276 11.36 -6.16 -3.34
C HIS A 276 9.95 -5.59 -3.25
N LEU A 277 9.48 -5.29 -2.02
CA LEU A 277 8.17 -4.68 -1.81
C LEU A 277 8.07 -3.30 -2.49
N SER A 278 9.10 -2.46 -2.35
CA SER A 278 9.16 -1.13 -2.99
C SER A 278 9.07 -1.22 -4.52
N GLN A 279 9.76 -2.18 -5.12
CA GLN A 279 9.70 -2.41 -6.56
C GLN A 279 8.33 -2.97 -6.98
N ALA A 280 7.77 -3.93 -6.22
CA ALA A 280 6.46 -4.49 -6.49
C ALA A 280 5.36 -3.41 -6.51
N TYR A 281 5.40 -2.46 -5.59
CA TYR A 281 4.52 -1.29 -5.59
C TYR A 281 4.59 -0.46 -6.89
N ILE A 282 5.79 -0.30 -7.43
CA ILE A 282 5.95 0.40 -8.70
C ILE A 282 5.33 -0.43 -9.82
N PHE A 283 5.68 -1.71 -9.95
CA PHE A 283 5.13 -2.59 -10.99
C PHE A 283 3.59 -2.70 -10.94
N SER A 284 3.00 -2.81 -9.75
CA SER A 284 1.55 -2.94 -9.59
C SER A 284 0.78 -1.76 -10.17
N ARG A 285 1.35 -0.55 -10.10
CA ARG A 285 0.72 0.66 -10.68
C ARG A 285 0.66 0.61 -12.21
N TRP A 286 1.58 -0.11 -12.86
CA TRP A 286 1.64 -0.20 -14.32
C TRP A 286 0.91 -1.43 -14.87
N GLN A 287 0.60 -2.44 -14.04
CA GLN A 287 -0.05 -3.67 -14.49
C GLN A 287 -1.46 -3.43 -15.06
N ASP A 288 -2.14 -2.38 -14.60
CA ASP A 288 -3.52 -2.06 -15.00
C ASP A 288 -3.60 -1.13 -16.21
N GLN A 289 -2.49 -0.55 -16.65
CA GLN A 289 -2.50 0.39 -17.78
C GLN A 289 -2.76 -0.26 -19.15
N GLY A 290 -2.66 -1.59 -19.22
CA GLY A 290 -3.05 -2.38 -20.40
C GLY A 290 -4.50 -2.85 -20.38
N LYS A 291 -5.26 -2.62 -19.30
CA LYS A 291 -6.66 -3.04 -19.22
C LYS A 291 -7.53 -2.07 -20.03
N PRO A 292 -8.47 -2.55 -20.85
CA PRO A 292 -9.39 -1.68 -21.56
C PRO A 292 -10.17 -0.82 -20.56
N PHE A 293 -10.22 0.48 -20.82
CA PHE A 293 -10.99 1.42 -20.01
C PHE A 293 -12.48 1.08 -20.12
N ASP A 294 -13.11 0.84 -18.98
CA ASP A 294 -14.56 0.67 -18.90
C ASP A 294 -15.21 2.06 -18.92
N LEU A 295 -15.51 2.55 -20.13
CA LEU A 295 -16.16 3.85 -20.35
C LEU A 295 -17.53 3.94 -19.66
N ASP A 296 -18.19 2.80 -19.43
CA ASP A 296 -19.49 2.75 -18.78
C ASP A 296 -19.38 3.11 -17.29
N LYS A 297 -18.24 2.86 -16.64
CA LYS A 297 -18.04 3.32 -15.24
C LYS A 297 -17.83 4.83 -15.11
N ILE A 298 -17.37 5.48 -16.16
CA ILE A 298 -17.05 6.92 -16.13
C ILE A 298 -18.29 7.77 -16.38
N THR A 299 -19.21 7.31 -17.23
CA THR A 299 -20.43 8.05 -17.58
C THR A 299 -21.44 8.12 -16.44
N PHE A 300 -21.46 7.15 -15.52
CA PHE A 300 -22.35 7.18 -14.34
C PHE A 300 -21.82 7.97 -13.14
N ALA A 301 -20.54 8.34 -13.11
CA ALA A 301 -19.99 9.21 -12.06
C ALA A 301 -20.36 10.71 -12.26
N GLY A 302 -21.02 11.04 -13.36
CA GLY A 302 -21.44 12.41 -13.73
C GLY A 302 -22.93 12.71 -13.55
N GLU A 303 -23.75 11.80 -13.04
CA GLU A 303 -25.13 12.14 -12.67
C GLU A 303 -25.13 12.94 -11.36
N VAL A 304 -24.99 14.25 -11.51
CA VAL A 304 -25.31 15.23 -10.46
C VAL A 304 -26.79 15.02 -10.09
N LYS A 305 -27.02 14.52 -8.87
CA LYS A 305 -28.31 14.65 -8.19
C LYS A 305 -28.34 15.94 -7.38
#